data_AF-A0A1V5XEX2-F1
#
_entry.id   AF-A0A1V5XEX2-F1
#
_cell.length_a   1.000
_cell.length_b   1.000
_cell.length_c   1.000
_cell.angle_alpha   90.00
_cell.angle_beta   90.00
_cell.angle_gamma   90.00
#
_symmetry.space_group_name_H-M   'P 1'
#
loop_
_entity.id
_entity.type
_entity.pdbx_description
1 polymer ?
#
loop_
_entity_poly.entity_id
_entity_poly.type
_entity_poly.pdbx_seq_one_letter_code
_entity_poly.pdbx_strand_id
1 'polypeptide(L)'
;MASEHLIQAVKQIASLSRAGQVEQAYEGYRALFSDPVFQTYGAEDQRRALKLMVHTKRRENIAPPYVVEAHRAAIAPLMELAAAFGEPSDFEMLGMCQVLAGDEQGASVSFRAGLNIERSRNPQSDLCGSLMKWVASV
;
A
#
# COMPACT_ATOMS: atom_id res chain seq x y z
N MET A 1 15.55 7.83 11.30
CA MET A 1 14.73 9.05 11.38
C MET A 1 14.14 9.25 10.01
N ALA A 2 12.81 9.37 9.89
CA ALA A 2 12.19 9.67 8.60
C ALA A 2 12.78 10.97 8.05
N SER A 3 13.10 10.98 6.75
CA SER A 3 13.57 12.19 6.07
C SER A 3 12.58 13.31 6.33
N GLU A 4 13.09 14.48 6.70
CA GLU A 4 12.26 15.67 6.97
C GLU A 4 11.33 15.97 5.79
N HIS A 5 11.81 15.76 4.56
CA HIS A 5 11.04 15.88 3.34
C HIS A 5 9.82 14.93 3.30
N LEU A 6 10.02 13.65 3.64
CA LEU A 6 8.94 12.66 3.71
C LEU A 6 7.90 13.04 4.77
N ILE A 7 8.36 13.48 5.94
CA ILE A 7 7.46 13.92 7.04
C ILE A 7 6.62 15.10 6.58
N GLN A 8 7.21 16.09 5.91
CA GLN A 8 6.48 17.26 5.43
C GLN A 8 5.46 16.89 4.35
N ALA A 9 5.84 16.05 3.38
CA ALA A 9 4.92 15.57 2.35
C ALA A 9 3.71 14.84 2.97
N VAL A 10 3.94 13.92 3.91
CA VAL A 10 2.87 13.19 4.62
C VAL A 10 1.98 14.14 5.42
N LYS A 11 2.55 15.13 6.12
CA LYS A 11 1.77 16.13 6.87
C LYS A 11 0.86 16.95 5.94
N GLN A 12 1.37 17.36 4.80
CA GLN A 12 0.60 18.10 3.80
C GLN A 12 -0.57 17.26 3.30
N ILE A 13 -0.32 16.01 2.89
CA ILE A 13 -1.36 15.08 2.45
C ILE A 13 -2.42 14.85 3.54
N ALA A 14 -1.99 14.64 4.79
CA ALA A 14 -2.89 14.45 5.92
C ALA A 14 -3.72 15.71 6.22
N SER A 15 -3.20 16.91 5.93
CA SER A 15 -3.95 18.16 6.06
C SER A 15 -5.05 18.25 5.01
N LEU A 16 -4.74 17.94 3.74
CA LEU A 16 -5.71 17.91 2.63
C LEU A 16 -6.85 16.94 2.92
N SER A 17 -6.52 15.72 3.39
CA SER A 17 -7.51 14.72 3.75
C SER A 17 -8.44 15.20 4.88
N ARG A 18 -7.90 15.83 5.92
CA ARG A 18 -8.69 16.40 7.02
C ARG A 18 -9.58 17.57 6.59
N ALA A 19 -9.15 18.33 5.60
CA ALA A 19 -9.94 19.41 4.99
C ALA A 19 -11.04 18.89 4.03
N GLY A 20 -11.18 17.57 3.86
CA GLY A 20 -12.12 16.98 2.91
C GLY A 20 -11.67 17.06 1.45
N GLN A 21 -10.43 17.52 1.20
CA GLN A 21 -9.82 17.61 -0.13
C GLN A 21 -9.22 16.25 -0.53
N VAL A 22 -10.09 15.25 -0.61
CA VAL A 22 -9.71 13.83 -0.78
C VAL A 22 -8.92 13.61 -2.08
N GLU A 23 -9.40 14.16 -3.21
CA GLU A 23 -8.72 14.04 -4.51
C GLU A 23 -7.29 14.60 -4.46
N GLN A 24 -7.11 15.81 -3.89
CA GLN A 24 -5.78 16.41 -3.75
C GLN A 24 -4.86 15.61 -2.83
N ALA A 25 -5.42 14.98 -1.78
CA ALA A 25 -4.65 14.09 -0.92
C ALA A 25 -4.13 12.86 -1.70
N TYR A 26 -4.96 12.27 -2.56
CA TYR A 26 -4.56 11.14 -3.41
C TYR A 26 -3.58 11.54 -4.51
N GLU A 27 -3.73 12.71 -5.12
CA GLU A 27 -2.69 13.25 -6.03
C GLU A 27 -1.36 13.45 -5.30
N GLY A 28 -1.39 13.91 -4.05
CA GLY A 28 -0.21 14.00 -3.21
C GLY A 28 0.44 12.64 -2.95
N TYR A 29 -0.34 11.60 -2.66
CA TYR A 29 0.19 10.23 -2.53
C TYR A 29 0.78 9.71 -3.83
N ARG A 30 0.10 9.91 -4.97
CA ARG A 30 0.59 9.53 -6.29
C ARG A 30 1.95 10.18 -6.58
N ALA A 31 2.05 11.49 -6.37
CA ALA A 31 3.29 12.24 -6.57
C ALA A 31 4.41 11.72 -5.66
N LEU A 32 4.10 11.50 -4.37
CA LEU A 32 5.06 10.98 -3.40
C LEU A 32 5.60 9.59 -3.80
N PHE A 33 4.74 8.65 -4.19
CA PHE A 33 5.15 7.28 -4.49
C PHE A 33 5.79 7.13 -5.89
N SER A 34 5.51 8.07 -6.79
CA SER A 34 6.14 8.12 -8.12
C SER A 34 7.51 8.81 -8.11
N ASP A 35 7.85 9.52 -7.03
CA ASP A 35 9.15 10.18 -6.88
C ASP A 35 10.25 9.13 -6.63
N PRO A 36 11.29 9.04 -7.48
CA PRO A 36 12.42 8.14 -7.26
C PRO A 36 13.10 8.30 -5.89
N VAL A 37 13.07 9.51 -5.32
CA VAL A 37 13.61 9.77 -3.98
C VAL A 37 12.89 8.95 -2.92
N PHE A 38 11.61 8.61 -3.13
CA PHE A 38 10.84 7.81 -2.17
C PHE A 38 11.50 6.45 -1.87
N GLN A 39 12.04 5.80 -2.89
CA GLN A 39 12.71 4.50 -2.75
C GLN A 39 14.05 4.59 -1.99
N THR A 40 14.60 5.79 -1.85
CA THR A 40 15.85 6.02 -1.09
C THR A 40 15.63 6.13 0.42
N TYR A 41 14.38 6.29 0.87
CA TYR A 41 14.07 6.33 2.30
C TYR A 41 14.20 4.93 2.94
N GLY A 42 14.36 4.88 4.27
CA GLY A 42 14.38 3.62 4.99
C GLY A 42 13.09 2.83 4.81
N ALA A 43 13.18 1.51 4.74
CA ALA A 43 12.03 0.63 4.47
C ALA A 43 10.85 0.87 5.43
N GLU A 44 11.12 1.07 6.72
CA GLU A 44 10.08 1.37 7.71
C GLU A 44 9.36 2.70 7.44
N ASP A 45 10.07 3.71 6.95
CA ASP A 45 9.47 5.01 6.64
C ASP A 45 8.63 4.92 5.37
N GLN A 46 9.09 4.17 4.35
CA GLN A 46 8.31 3.85 3.16
C GLN A 46 7.02 3.11 3.51
N ARG A 47 7.11 2.02 4.30
CA ARG A 47 5.96 1.23 4.77
C ARG A 47 4.94 2.08 5.50
N ARG A 48 5.39 2.95 6.41
CA ARG A 48 4.51 3.86 7.14
C ARG A 48 3.75 4.78 6.21
N ALA A 49 4.43 5.39 5.23
CA ALA A 49 3.79 6.28 4.26
C ALA A 49 2.79 5.54 3.35
N LEU A 50 3.17 4.38 2.81
CA LEU A 50 2.31 3.55 1.97
C LEU A 50 1.04 3.12 2.71
N LYS A 51 1.18 2.67 3.96
CA LYS A 51 0.07 2.20 4.80
C LYS A 51 -1.00 3.28 5.03
N LEU A 52 -0.61 4.56 5.09
CA LEU A 52 -1.56 5.66 5.26
C LEU A 52 -2.57 5.75 4.12
N MET A 53 -2.16 5.41 2.89
CA MET A 53 -3.07 5.37 1.75
C MET A 53 -3.78 4.01 1.67
N VAL A 54 -3.02 2.91 1.63
CA VAL A 54 -3.54 1.58 1.28
C VAL A 54 -4.57 1.07 2.27
N HIS A 55 -4.39 1.33 3.57
CA HIS A 55 -5.31 0.85 4.62
C HIS A 55 -6.45 1.84 4.93
N THR A 56 -6.64 2.87 4.10
CA THR A 56 -7.75 3.80 4.27
C THR A 56 -9.07 3.08 4.01
N LYS A 57 -10.00 3.15 4.98
CA LYS A 57 -11.36 2.63 4.81
C LYS A 57 -12.09 3.42 3.73
N ARG A 58 -12.59 2.73 2.70
CA ARG A 58 -13.43 3.33 1.66
C ARG A 58 -14.90 3.01 1.90
N ARG A 59 -15.75 3.99 1.60
CA ARG A 59 -17.22 3.91 1.76
C ARG A 59 -17.91 3.49 0.47
N GLU A 60 -17.25 3.66 -0.68
CA GLU A 60 -17.81 3.42 -2.00
C GLU A 60 -17.17 2.18 -2.63
N ASN A 61 -17.98 1.41 -3.36
CA ASN A 61 -17.55 0.16 -4.01
C ASN A 61 -16.74 0.39 -5.29
N ILE A 62 -16.87 1.56 -5.92
CA ILE A 62 -16.12 1.91 -7.14
C ILE A 62 -15.12 2.99 -6.78
N ALA A 63 -13.83 2.70 -6.99
CA ALA A 63 -12.76 3.66 -6.72
C ALA A 63 -12.71 4.74 -7.81
N PRO A 64 -12.72 6.04 -7.46
CA PRO A 64 -12.47 7.12 -8.41
C PRO A 64 -11.10 6.99 -9.09
N PRO A 65 -10.92 7.54 -10.32
CA PRO A 65 -9.66 7.43 -11.07
C PRO A 65 -8.42 7.88 -10.28
N TYR A 66 -8.49 9.02 -9.57
CA TYR A 66 -7.36 9.52 -8.76
C TYR A 66 -6.93 8.55 -7.66
N VAL A 67 -7.86 7.76 -7.11
CA VAL A 67 -7.55 6.71 -6.12
C VAL A 67 -6.80 5.57 -6.79
N VAL A 68 -7.27 5.14 -7.96
CA VAL A 68 -6.65 4.06 -8.74
C VAL A 68 -5.22 4.45 -9.14
N GLU A 69 -5.01 5.68 -9.61
CA GLU A 69 -3.69 6.17 -10.01
C GLU A 69 -2.70 6.24 -8.85
N ALA A 70 -3.14 6.69 -7.67
CA ALA A 70 -2.29 6.71 -6.48
C ALA A 70 -1.89 5.29 -6.02
N HIS A 71 -2.81 4.33 -6.07
CA HIS A 71 -2.48 2.93 -5.75
C HIS A 71 -1.58 2.29 -6.81
N ARG A 72 -1.75 2.63 -8.09
CA ARG A 72 -0.84 2.20 -9.15
C ARG A 72 0.59 2.72 -8.92
N ALA A 73 0.74 3.97 -8.48
CA ALA A 73 2.04 4.55 -8.14
C ALA A 73 2.73 3.83 -6.96
N ALA A 74 1.95 3.28 -6.03
CA ALA A 74 2.48 2.52 -4.88
C ALA A 74 2.98 1.11 -5.24
N ILE A 75 2.59 0.55 -6.39
CA ILE A 75 2.93 -0.83 -6.78
C ILE A 75 4.45 -1.02 -6.86
N ALA A 76 5.16 -0.16 -7.59
CA ALA A 76 6.60 -0.33 -7.79
C ALA A 76 7.41 -0.26 -6.46
N PRO A 77 7.22 0.74 -5.58
CA PRO A 77 7.85 0.73 -4.26
C PRO A 77 7.51 -0.51 -3.41
N LEU A 78 6.26 -0.98 -3.46
CA LEU A 78 5.84 -2.18 -2.71
C LEU A 78 6.46 -3.46 -3.27
N MET A 79 6.61 -3.58 -4.58
CA MET A 79 7.33 -4.69 -5.20
C MET A 79 8.79 -4.75 -4.75
N GLU A 80 9.47 -3.61 -4.72
CA GLU A 80 10.86 -3.52 -4.24
C GLU A 80 10.97 -3.91 -2.76
N LEU A 81 10.08 -3.41 -1.89
CA LEU A 81 10.05 -3.79 -0.48
C LEU A 81 9.79 -5.29 -0.28
N ALA A 82 8.79 -5.84 -0.98
CA ALA A 82 8.44 -7.24 -0.90
C ALA A 82 9.57 -8.15 -1.40
N ALA A 83 10.25 -7.76 -2.48
CA ALA A 83 11.40 -8.49 -3.02
C ALA A 83 12.62 -8.43 -2.09
N ALA A 84 12.89 -7.27 -1.49
CA ALA A 84 14.07 -7.06 -0.66
C ALA A 84 13.95 -7.69 0.74
N PHE A 85 12.76 -7.64 1.34
CA PHE A 85 12.58 -8.02 2.76
C PHE A 85 11.69 -9.26 2.95
N GLY A 86 10.85 -9.61 1.98
CA GLY A 86 9.97 -10.78 2.09
C GLY A 86 8.93 -10.67 3.21
N GLU A 87 8.57 -9.46 3.64
CA GLU A 87 7.62 -9.27 4.74
C GLU A 87 6.17 -9.50 4.26
N PRO A 88 5.38 -10.35 4.94
CA PRO A 88 4.01 -10.66 4.52
C PRO A 88 3.09 -9.43 4.41
N SER A 89 3.31 -8.41 5.23
CA SER A 89 2.55 -7.16 5.17
C SER A 89 2.84 -6.34 3.91
N ASP A 90 4.04 -6.45 3.34
CA ASP A 90 4.39 -5.75 2.10
C ASP A 90 3.64 -6.41 0.93
N PHE A 91 3.55 -7.74 0.93
CA PHE A 91 2.73 -8.50 -0.02
C PHE A 91 1.23 -8.23 0.13
N GLU A 92 0.72 -8.06 1.35
CA GLU A 92 -0.67 -7.64 1.58
C GLU A 92 -0.95 -6.28 0.96
N MET A 93 -0.12 -5.27 1.26
CA MET A 93 -0.28 -3.93 0.69
C MET A 93 -0.15 -3.94 -0.84
N LEU A 94 0.79 -4.72 -1.39
CA LEU A 94 0.96 -4.88 -2.83
C LEU A 94 -0.30 -5.44 -3.49
N GLY A 95 -0.84 -6.54 -2.94
CA GLY A 95 -2.06 -7.14 -3.46
C GLY A 95 -3.25 -6.18 -3.41
N MET A 96 -3.41 -5.42 -2.33
CA MET A 96 -4.48 -4.41 -2.22
C MET A 96 -4.37 -3.31 -3.29
N CYS A 97 -3.14 -2.89 -3.63
CA CYS A 97 -2.93 -1.92 -4.71
C CYS A 97 -3.25 -2.52 -6.08
N GLN A 98 -2.87 -3.79 -6.31
CA GLN A 98 -3.15 -4.51 -7.56
C GLN A 98 -4.64 -4.71 -7.79
N VAL A 99 -5.42 -5.09 -6.77
CA VAL A 99 -6.90 -5.19 -6.85
C VAL A 99 -7.49 -3.88 -7.37
N LEU A 100 -7.04 -2.75 -6.83
CA LEU A 100 -7.56 -1.45 -7.25
C LEU A 100 -7.12 -1.01 -8.63
N ALA A 101 -5.93 -1.44 -9.04
CA ALA A 101 -5.47 -1.21 -10.40
C ALA A 101 -6.18 -2.12 -11.42
N GLY A 102 -7.01 -3.08 -10.97
CA GLY A 102 -7.68 -4.07 -11.81
C GLY A 102 -6.83 -5.29 -12.15
N ASP A 103 -5.70 -5.48 -11.46
CA ASP A 103 -4.79 -6.61 -11.64
C ASP A 103 -5.07 -7.70 -10.59
N GLU A 104 -6.20 -8.41 -10.75
CA GLU A 104 -6.61 -9.47 -9.83
C GLU A 104 -5.64 -10.67 -9.84
N GLN A 105 -5.04 -10.97 -11.00
CA GLN A 105 -4.06 -12.05 -11.11
C GLN A 105 -2.79 -11.73 -10.30
N GLY A 106 -2.23 -10.53 -10.49
CA GLY A 106 -1.10 -10.05 -9.70
C GLY A 106 -1.42 -10.02 -8.21
N ALA A 107 -2.62 -9.53 -7.85
CA ALA A 107 -3.07 -9.50 -6.46
C ALA A 107 -3.13 -10.91 -5.84
N SER A 108 -3.71 -11.88 -6.54
CA SER A 108 -3.80 -13.28 -6.08
C SER A 108 -2.41 -13.87 -5.83
N VAL A 109 -1.44 -13.60 -6.71
CA VAL A 109 -0.05 -14.03 -6.53
C VAL A 109 0.57 -13.41 -5.28
N SER A 110 0.43 -12.08 -5.12
CA SER A 110 0.97 -11.36 -3.96
C SER A 110 0.38 -11.86 -2.65
N PHE A 111 -0.95 -11.98 -2.55
CA PHE A 111 -1.61 -12.45 -1.33
C PHE A 111 -1.22 -13.88 -0.97
N ARG A 112 -1.09 -14.78 -1.97
CA ARG A 112 -0.63 -16.16 -1.72
C ARG A 112 0.83 -16.20 -1.27
N ALA A 113 1.69 -15.37 -1.82
CA ALA A 113 3.08 -15.26 -1.38
C ALA A 113 3.16 -14.83 0.09
N GLY A 114 2.47 -13.74 0.46
CA GLY A 114 2.39 -13.28 1.85
C GLY A 114 1.80 -14.35 2.78
N LEU A 115 0.71 -15.02 2.35
CA LEU A 115 0.05 -16.05 3.15
C LEU A 115 0.96 -17.25 3.43
N ASN A 116 1.73 -17.68 2.43
CA ASN A 116 2.66 -18.79 2.62
C ASN A 116 3.72 -18.47 3.67
N ILE A 117 4.31 -17.27 3.60
CA ILE A 117 5.33 -16.83 4.55
C ILE A 117 4.72 -16.68 5.96
N GLU A 118 3.61 -15.96 6.09
CA GLU A 118 3.00 -15.69 7.39
C GLU A 118 2.48 -16.96 8.06
N ARG A 119 1.86 -17.86 7.29
CA ARG A 119 1.35 -19.13 7.83
C ARG A 119 2.47 -20.04 8.33
N SER A 120 3.64 -20.03 7.67
CA SER A 120 4.82 -20.75 8.14
C SER A 120 5.41 -20.15 9.41
N ARG A 121 5.30 -18.82 9.59
CA ARG A 121 5.78 -18.11 10.77
C ARG A 121 4.83 -18.21 11.96
N ASN A 122 3.57 -17.87 11.74
CA ASN A 122 2.49 -17.90 12.72
C ASN A 122 1.13 -18.13 12.03
N PRO A 123 0.64 -19.38 11.98
CA PRO A 123 -0.62 -19.70 11.31
C PRO A 123 -1.86 -19.09 11.99
N GLN A 124 -1.75 -18.64 13.24
CA GLN A 124 -2.85 -18.07 14.02
C GLN A 124 -2.85 -16.53 14.03
N SER A 125 -1.97 -15.87 13.26
CA SER A 125 -1.91 -14.42 13.24
C SER A 125 -3.12 -13.78 12.54
N ASP A 126 -3.46 -12.56 12.95
CA ASP A 126 -4.52 -11.78 12.29
C ASP A 126 -4.21 -11.53 10.81
N LEU A 127 -2.93 -11.37 10.47
CA LEU A 127 -2.46 -11.17 9.10
C LEU A 127 -2.70 -12.41 8.23
N CYS A 128 -2.46 -13.61 8.77
CA CYS A 128 -2.83 -14.87 8.10
C CYS A 128 -4.35 -14.89 7.80
N GLY A 129 -5.17 -14.52 8.79
CA GLY A 129 -6.62 -14.39 8.64
C GLY A 129 -7.04 -13.37 7.56
N SER A 130 -6.37 -12.21 7.51
CA SER A 130 -6.61 -11.16 6.51
C SER A 130 -6.27 -11.66 5.10
N LEU A 131 -5.07 -12.24 4.93
CA LEU A 131 -4.58 -12.74 3.65
C LEU A 131 -5.46 -13.89 3.11
N MET A 132 -5.95 -14.79 3.97
CA MET A 132 -6.90 -15.83 3.55
C MET A 132 -8.20 -15.24 2.99
N LYS A 133 -8.73 -14.16 3.59
CA LYS A 133 -9.94 -13.50 3.08
C LYS A 133 -9.67 -12.87 1.72
N TRP A 134 -8.52 -12.21 1.56
CA TRP A 134 -8.12 -11.63 0.29
C TRP A 134 -7.99 -12.68 -0.81
N VAL A 135 -7.28 -13.78 -0.56
CA VAL A 135 -7.13 -14.90 -1.52
C VAL A 135 -8.47 -15.51 -1.93
N ALA A 136 -9.47 -15.52 -1.05
CA ALA A 136 -10.81 -16.02 -1.37
C ALA A 136 -11.67 -15.01 -2.15
N SER A 137 -11.32 -13.73 -2.12
CA SER A 137 -12.09 -12.64 -2.72
C SER A 137 -11.62 -12.19 -4.10
N VAL A 138 -10.42 -12.60 -4.51
CA VAL A 138 -9.79 -12.28 -5.81
C VAL A 138 -9.65 -13.51 -6.69
#